data_AF-A0A943YUT5-F1
#
_entry.id   AF-A0A943YUT5-F1
#
_cell.length_a   1.000
_cell.length_b   1.000
_cell.length_c   1.000
_cell.angle_alpha   90.00
_cell.angle_beta   90.00
_cell.angle_gamma   90.00
#
_symmetry.space_group_name_H-M   'P 1'
#
loop_
_entity.id
_entity.type
_entity.pdbx_description
1 polymer ?
#
loop_
_entity_poly.entity_id
_entity_poly.type
_entity_poly.pdbx_seq_one_letter_code
_entity_poly.pdbx_strand_id
1 'polypeptide(L)'
;MYLCRAITEDNLHVRTDRLCTHADAATKEEARRFVEQKLGEIEISVDNLRAQIAGETYRLLPLSYIAEHYFGKSVAWLSQRLNGTLVRGRSYTLNEEQKKIFNDATQDISLRIGSIHLV
;
A
#
# COMPACT_ATOMS: atom_id res chain seq x y z
N MET A 1 -34.27 26.30 -32.96
CA MET A 1 -34.55 25.01 -33.61
C MET A 1 -33.31 24.15 -33.46
N TYR A 2 -33.36 23.20 -32.54
CA TYR A 2 -32.21 22.37 -32.13
C TYR A 2 -31.85 21.40 -33.25
N LEU A 3 -30.58 21.39 -33.68
CA LEU A 3 -30.01 20.29 -34.44
C LEU A 3 -28.88 19.67 -33.60
N CYS A 4 -29.32 18.85 -32.65
CA CYS A 4 -28.48 17.84 -32.02
C CYS A 4 -28.31 16.71 -33.05
N ARG A 5 -27.15 16.65 -33.71
CA ARG A 5 -26.81 15.53 -34.60
C ARG A 5 -25.82 14.63 -33.87
N ALA A 6 -26.29 13.41 -33.64
CA ALA A 6 -25.66 12.33 -32.89
C ALA A 6 -24.15 12.19 -33.18
N ILE A 7 -23.35 12.25 -32.11
CA ILE A 7 -22.04 11.62 -32.10
C ILE A 7 -22.32 10.13 -31.88
N THR A 8 -22.38 9.37 -32.95
CA THR A 8 -22.54 7.92 -32.91
C THR A 8 -21.34 7.29 -32.20
N GLU A 9 -21.60 6.30 -31.33
CA GLU A 9 -20.63 5.58 -30.49
C GLU A 9 -19.49 4.89 -31.26
N ASP A 10 -19.59 4.80 -32.60
CA ASP A 10 -18.58 4.23 -33.50
C ASP A 10 -17.22 4.97 -33.49
N ASN A 11 -17.17 6.22 -33.03
CA ASN A 11 -15.96 7.03 -33.09
C ASN A 11 -14.99 6.86 -31.91
N LEU A 12 -15.35 6.04 -30.90
CA LEU A 12 -14.46 5.72 -29.79
C LEU A 12 -13.63 4.46 -30.06
N HIS A 13 -14.19 3.47 -30.76
CA HIS A 13 -13.52 2.19 -31.06
C HIS A 13 -12.36 2.36 -32.08
N VAL A 14 -12.52 3.26 -33.06
CA VAL A 14 -11.50 3.51 -34.10
C VAL A 14 -10.30 4.32 -33.56
N ARG A 15 -10.48 5.08 -32.46
CA ARG A 15 -9.40 5.88 -31.86
C ARG A 15 -8.47 5.05 -30.97
N THR A 16 -8.98 3.99 -30.35
CA THR A 16 -8.14 3.04 -29.57
C THR A 16 -7.33 2.10 -30.45
N ASP A 17 -7.74 1.88 -31.70
CA ASP A 17 -7.09 0.93 -32.60
C ASP A 17 -5.80 1.50 -33.24
N ARG A 18 -5.72 2.83 -33.44
CA ARG A 18 -4.56 3.50 -34.07
C ARG A 18 -3.31 3.66 -33.19
N LEU A 19 -3.41 3.44 -31.88
CA LEU A 19 -2.23 3.47 -30.99
C LEU A 19 -1.50 2.11 -30.93
N CYS A 20 -2.11 1.04 -31.44
CA CYS A 20 -1.60 -0.33 -31.32
C CYS A 20 -0.84 -0.86 -32.56
N THR A 21 -0.76 -0.09 -33.64
CA THR A 21 -0.31 -0.58 -34.96
C THR A 21 1.16 -0.32 -35.32
N HIS A 22 1.97 0.27 -34.44
CA HIS A 22 3.44 0.41 -34.66
C HIS A 22 4.28 0.05 -33.43
N ALA A 23 3.84 -0.94 -32.65
CA ALA A 23 4.71 -1.56 -31.66
C ALA A 23 5.10 -2.94 -32.18
N ASP A 24 6.38 -3.10 -32.50
CA ASP A 24 6.95 -4.41 -32.83
C ASP A 24 6.64 -5.41 -31.72
N ALA A 25 6.51 -6.69 -32.06
CA ALA A 25 6.20 -7.74 -31.07
C ALA A 25 7.18 -7.71 -29.87
N ALA A 26 8.42 -7.31 -30.12
CA ALA A 26 9.44 -7.07 -29.10
C ALA A 26 9.08 -5.95 -28.10
N THR A 27 8.53 -4.82 -28.57
CA THR A 27 8.13 -3.69 -27.70
C THR A 27 6.91 -4.05 -26.84
N LYS A 28 5.98 -4.85 -27.38
CA LYS A 28 4.83 -5.36 -26.62
C LYS A 28 5.27 -6.33 -25.53
N GLU A 29 6.26 -7.17 -25.82
CA GLU A 29 6.82 -8.12 -24.87
C GLU A 29 7.65 -7.44 -23.79
N GLU A 30 8.45 -6.44 -24.13
CA GLU A 30 9.20 -5.63 -23.16
C GLU A 30 8.26 -4.85 -22.22
N ALA A 31 7.18 -4.27 -22.77
CA ALA A 31 6.13 -3.64 -21.98
C ALA A 31 5.41 -4.63 -21.06
N ARG A 32 5.13 -5.86 -21.53
CA ARG A 32 4.55 -6.93 -20.71
C ARG A 32 5.48 -7.32 -19.56
N ARG A 33 6.77 -7.57 -19.86
CA ARG A 33 7.77 -7.93 -18.83
C ARG A 33 7.93 -6.82 -17.80
N PHE A 34 7.91 -5.56 -18.23
CA PHE A 34 7.94 -4.43 -17.30
C PHE A 34 6.70 -4.38 -16.42
N VAL A 35 5.51 -4.58 -16.99
CA VAL A 35 4.24 -4.63 -16.23
C VAL A 35 4.22 -5.83 -15.27
N GLU A 36 4.65 -7.01 -15.70
CA GLU A 36 4.73 -8.21 -14.85
C GLU A 36 5.76 -8.07 -13.74
N GLN A 37 6.94 -7.51 -14.03
CA GLN A 37 7.93 -7.19 -12.99
C GLN A 37 7.35 -6.21 -11.98
N LYS A 38 6.65 -5.15 -12.44
CA LYS A 38 6.03 -4.16 -11.56
C LYS A 38 4.86 -4.75 -10.77
N LEU A 39 4.07 -5.64 -11.36
CA LEU A 39 2.99 -6.36 -10.68
C LEU A 39 3.55 -7.33 -9.64
N GLY A 40 4.64 -8.04 -9.93
CA GLY A 40 5.31 -8.92 -8.97
C GLY A 40 5.93 -8.14 -7.80
N GLU A 41 6.51 -6.96 -8.05
CA GLU A 41 6.95 -6.03 -7.00
C GLU A 41 5.78 -5.53 -6.13
N ILE A 42 4.60 -5.32 -6.75
CA ILE A 42 3.37 -4.97 -6.03
C ILE A 42 2.85 -6.16 -5.22
N GLU A 43 2.85 -7.38 -5.77
CA GLU A 43 2.33 -8.59 -5.12
C GLU A 43 3.15 -8.97 -3.89
N ILE A 44 4.49 -8.83 -3.94
CA ILE A 44 5.37 -8.94 -2.76
C ILE A 44 5.08 -7.83 -1.72
N SER A 45 4.58 -6.68 -2.16
CA SER A 45 4.12 -5.60 -1.28
C SER A 45 2.71 -5.81 -0.73
N VAL A 46 1.91 -6.75 -1.26
CA VAL A 46 0.58 -7.08 -0.74
C VAL A 46 0.69 -7.83 0.60
N ASP A 47 1.81 -8.52 0.86
CA ASP A 47 2.18 -9.02 2.20
C ASP A 47 2.82 -7.92 3.07
N ASN A 48 2.17 -6.76 3.15
CA ASN A 48 2.59 -5.71 4.07
C ASN A 48 2.38 -6.16 5.54
N LEU A 49 3.15 -5.56 6.47
CA LEU A 49 3.04 -5.88 7.90
C LEU A 49 1.62 -5.66 8.43
N ARG A 50 0.85 -4.76 7.81
CA ARG A 50 -0.56 -4.56 8.09
C ARG A 50 -1.40 -5.81 7.81
N ALA A 51 -1.18 -6.52 6.70
CA ALA A 51 -1.91 -7.74 6.35
C ALA A 51 -1.65 -8.88 7.34
N GLN A 52 -0.46 -8.91 7.97
CA GLN A 52 -0.12 -9.86 9.02
C GLN A 52 -0.84 -9.58 10.35
N ILE A 53 -1.33 -8.36 10.55
CA ILE A 53 -2.12 -7.98 11.73
C ILE A 53 -3.59 -8.13 11.36
N ALA A 54 -4.30 -9.06 12.01
CA ALA A 54 -5.74 -9.25 11.80
C ALA A 54 -6.49 -7.90 11.89
N GLY A 55 -7.40 -7.64 10.95
CA GLY A 55 -7.94 -6.29 10.72
C GLY A 55 -8.63 -5.65 11.93
N GLU A 56 -9.24 -6.45 12.81
CA GLU A 56 -9.81 -5.95 14.07
C GLU A 56 -8.73 -5.64 15.11
N THR A 57 -7.73 -6.52 15.25
CA THR A 57 -6.57 -6.30 16.12
C THR A 57 -5.82 -5.02 15.76
N TYR A 58 -5.74 -4.69 14.47
CA TYR A 58 -5.11 -3.44 14.01
C TYR A 58 -5.80 -2.19 14.59
N ARG A 59 -7.13 -2.21 14.76
CA ARG A 59 -7.88 -1.06 15.31
C ARG A 59 -7.66 -0.88 16.81
N LEU A 60 -7.29 -1.96 17.51
CA LEU A 60 -6.99 -1.94 18.94
C LEU A 60 -5.59 -1.38 19.24
N LEU A 61 -4.71 -1.32 18.24
CA LEU A 61 -3.34 -0.83 18.44
C LEU A 61 -3.32 0.68 18.69
N PRO A 62 -2.74 1.14 19.81
CA PRO A 62 -2.54 2.56 20.06
C PRO A 62 -1.34 3.08 19.25
N LEU A 63 -1.51 3.16 17.93
CA LEU A 63 -0.44 3.50 16.98
C LEU A 63 0.22 4.86 17.25
N SER A 64 -0.55 5.84 17.74
CA SER A 64 0.02 7.16 18.11
C SER A 64 1.04 7.01 19.22
N TYR A 65 0.65 6.29 20.28
CA TYR A 65 1.49 6.06 21.44
C TYR A 65 2.74 5.25 21.07
N ILE A 66 2.59 4.21 20.26
CA ILE A 66 3.72 3.39 19.79
C ILE A 66 4.71 4.25 18.99
N ALA A 67 4.20 5.03 18.03
CA ALA A 67 5.05 5.88 17.19
C ALA A 67 5.82 6.92 18.00
N GLU A 68 5.15 7.59 18.94
CA GLU A 68 5.74 8.68 19.72
C GLU A 68 6.70 8.17 20.81
N HIS A 69 6.32 7.15 21.57
CA HIS A 69 7.07 6.72 22.76
C HIS A 69 8.13 5.65 22.50
N TYR A 70 7.98 4.82 21.46
CA TYR A 70 8.95 3.76 21.17
C TYR A 70 9.82 4.08 19.94
N PHE A 71 9.29 4.83 18.98
CA PHE A 71 10.04 5.20 17.78
C PHE A 71 10.50 6.67 17.76
N GLY A 72 9.88 7.56 18.55
CA GLY A 72 10.14 9.00 18.47
C GLY A 72 9.76 9.57 17.10
N LYS A 73 8.69 9.05 16.49
CA LYS A 73 8.21 9.38 15.13
C LYS A 73 6.73 9.70 15.14
N SER A 74 6.25 10.25 14.03
CA SER A 74 4.83 10.52 13.85
C SER A 74 4.03 9.24 13.55
N VAL A 75 2.73 9.28 13.85
CA VAL A 75 1.79 8.19 13.50
C VAL A 75 1.81 7.88 12.00
N ALA A 76 1.90 8.92 11.17
CA ALA A 76 1.98 8.78 9.72
C ALA A 76 3.24 7.99 9.28
N TRP A 77 4.38 8.21 9.96
CA TRP A 77 5.62 7.49 9.69
C TRP A 77 5.48 5.99 9.97
N LEU A 78 4.83 5.62 11.08
CA LEU A 78 4.62 4.22 11.45
C LEU A 78 3.54 3.57 10.57
N SER A 79 2.44 4.27 10.30
CA SER A 79 1.37 3.79 9.42
C SER A 79 1.89 3.49 8.01
N GLN A 80 2.71 4.37 7.44
CA GLN A 80 3.37 4.15 6.15
C GLN A 80 4.18 2.86 6.13
N ARG A 81 4.92 2.58 7.20
CA ARG A 81 5.79 1.39 7.32
C ARG A 81 5.04 0.10 7.54
N LEU A 82 3.92 0.16 8.25
CA LEU A 82 3.03 -0.98 8.42
C LEU A 82 2.28 -1.29 7.12
N ASN A 83 1.83 -0.26 6.39
CA ASN A 83 1.10 -0.42 5.14
C ASN A 83 2.02 -0.73 3.94
N GLY A 84 3.34 -0.54 4.06
CA GLY A 84 4.30 -0.74 2.97
C GLY A 84 4.14 0.26 1.81
N THR A 85 3.65 1.48 2.08
CA THR A 85 3.34 2.45 1.02
C THR A 85 4.59 2.85 0.25
N LEU A 86 4.53 2.75 -1.09
CA LEU A 86 5.63 3.15 -1.98
C LEU A 86 5.84 4.67 -1.93
N VAL A 87 7.04 5.10 -1.54
CA VAL A 87 7.46 6.50 -1.64
C VAL A 87 8.60 6.59 -2.63
N ARG A 88 8.38 7.29 -3.75
CA ARG A 88 9.38 7.47 -4.83
C ARG A 88 9.95 6.14 -5.34
N GLY A 89 9.11 5.12 -5.49
CA GLY A 89 9.50 3.81 -6.00
C GLY A 89 10.26 2.92 -5.00
N ARG A 90 10.38 3.31 -3.73
CA ARG A 90 10.92 2.45 -2.66
C ARG A 90 9.84 2.11 -1.65
N SER A 91 9.73 0.83 -1.31
CA SER A 91 8.95 0.38 -0.17
C SER A 91 9.75 0.65 1.11
N TYR A 92 9.11 1.29 2.08
CA TYR A 92 9.68 1.51 3.40
C TYR A 92 8.92 0.62 4.38
N THR A 93 9.53 -0.49 4.79
CA THR A 93 9.00 -1.40 5.81
C THR A 93 9.83 -1.29 7.09
N LEU A 94 9.35 -1.90 8.18
CA LEU A 94 10.15 -2.04 9.39
C LEU A 94 11.28 -3.04 9.15
N ASN A 95 12.51 -2.68 9.51
CA ASN A 95 13.63 -3.64 9.56
C ASN A 95 13.52 -4.54 10.80
N GLU A 96 14.40 -5.54 10.94
CA GLU A 96 14.33 -6.51 12.04
C GLU A 96 14.41 -5.88 13.43
N GLU A 97 15.26 -4.87 13.62
CA GLU A 97 15.35 -4.14 14.89
C GLU A 97 14.06 -3.38 15.20
N GLN A 98 13.48 -2.72 14.20
CA GLN A 98 12.23 -1.99 14.32
C GLN A 98 11.03 -2.93 14.55
N LYS A 99 11.02 -4.12 13.95
CA LYS A 99 10.04 -5.17 14.25
C LYS A 99 10.15 -5.61 15.71
N LYS A 100 11.38 -5.78 16.22
CA LYS A 100 11.60 -6.10 17.64
C LYS A 100 11.03 -5.00 18.54
N ILE A 101 11.33 -3.73 18.27
CA ILE A 101 10.79 -2.58 19.04
C ILE A 101 9.25 -2.59 19.00
N PHE A 102 8.65 -2.85 17.84
CA PHE A 102 7.20 -2.90 17.69
C PHE A 102 6.56 -4.03 18.51
N ASN A 103 7.16 -5.22 18.51
CA ASN A 103 6.69 -6.36 19.30
C ASN A 103 6.82 -6.10 20.79
N ASP A 104 7.96 -5.57 21.24
CA ASP A 104 8.22 -5.20 22.63
C ASP A 104 7.21 -4.13 23.11
N ALA A 105 6.93 -3.12 22.27
CA ALA A 105 5.95 -2.09 22.55
C ALA A 105 4.54 -2.66 22.73
N THR A 106 4.14 -3.58 21.84
CA THR A 106 2.82 -4.21 21.89
C THR A 106 2.64 -5.03 23.16
N GLN A 107 3.67 -5.77 23.57
CA GLN A 107 3.66 -6.57 24.79
C GLN A 107 3.59 -5.69 26.05
N ASP A 108 4.40 -4.64 26.13
CA ASP A 108 4.40 -3.69 27.25
C ASP A 108 3.03 -3.01 27.40
N ILE A 109 2.44 -2.56 26.29
CA ILE A 109 1.11 -1.95 26.28
C ILE A 109 0.04 -2.95 26.75
N SER A 110 0.10 -4.22 26.31
CA SER A 110 -0.82 -5.25 26.77
C SER A 110 -0.76 -5.44 28.30
N LEU A 111 0.44 -5.44 28.88
CA LEU A 111 0.62 -5.57 30.33
C LEU A 111 0.07 -4.35 31.09
N ARG A 112 0.35 -3.15 30.58
CA ARG A 112 -0.15 -1.90 31.17
C ARG A 112 -1.68 -1.84 31.16
N ILE A 113 -2.31 -2.16 30.04
CA ILE A 113 -3.77 -2.19 29.90
C ILE A 113 -4.37 -3.25 30.83
N GLY A 114 -3.77 -4.45 30.87
CA GLY A 114 -4.23 -5.55 31.74
C GLY A 114 -4.12 -5.26 33.24
N SER A 115 -3.30 -4.29 33.63
CA SER A 115 -3.10 -3.88 35.03
C SER A 115 -4.04 -2.76 35.48
N ILE A 116 -4.92 -2.26 34.61
CA ILE A 116 -5.85 -1.18 34.95
C ILE A 116 -6.99 -1.74 35.80
N HIS A 117 -7.11 -1.23 37.03
CA HIS A 117 -8.25 -1.45 37.91
C HIS A 117 -8.73 -0.10 38.42
N LEU A 118 -10.04 0.15 38.32
CA LEU A 118 -10.66 1.35 38.90
C LEU A 118 -10.78 1.15 40.41
N VAL A 119 -10.41 2.18 41.16
CA VAL A 119 -10.55 2.26 42.63
C VAL A 119 -11.86 2.93 43.02
#